data_AF-A0A7K4GL70-F1
#
_entry.id   AF-A0A7K4GL70-F1
#
_cell.length_a   1.000
_cell.length_b   1.000
_cell.length_c   1.000
_cell.angle_alpha   90.00
_cell.angle_beta   90.00
_cell.angle_gamma   90.00
#
_symmetry.space_group_name_H-M   'P 1'
#
loop_
_entity.id
_entity.type
_entity.pdbx_description
1 polymer ?
#
loop_
_entity_poly.entity_id
_entity_poly.type
_entity_poly.pdbx_seq_one_letter_code
_entity_poly.pdbx_strand_id
1 'polypeptide(L)' 'MDPIEEKKIVEEILQKRRLPYSIELLDIEGDKYTVRNNFGSTVEYFKKDDNYYLDTELD' A
#
# COMPACT_ATOMS: atom_id res chain seq x y z
N MET A 1 -5.69 -14.54 2.99
CA MET A 1 -4.78 -13.69 3.77
C MET A 1 -5.34 -13.55 5.17
N ASP A 2 -4.47 -13.41 6.15
CA ASP A 2 -4.87 -13.13 7.51
C ASP A 2 -5.25 -11.64 7.64
N PRO A 3 -6.46 -11.29 8.10
CA PRO A 3 -6.93 -9.90 8.16
C PRO A 3 -6.09 -9.01 9.07
N ILE A 4 -5.30 -9.62 9.97
CA ILE A 4 -4.35 -8.94 10.84
C ILE A 4 -3.15 -8.41 10.03
N GLU A 5 -2.64 -9.20 9.09
CA GLU A 5 -1.52 -8.79 8.23
C GLU A 5 -1.94 -7.69 7.28
N GLU A 6 -3.12 -7.80 6.67
CA GLU A 6 -3.66 -6.79 5.76
C GLU A 6 -3.77 -5.42 6.44
N LYS A 7 -4.34 -5.39 7.65
CA LYS A 7 -4.47 -4.16 8.43
C LYS A 7 -3.12 -3.55 8.78
N LYS A 8 -2.14 -4.38 9.15
CA LYS A 8 -0.79 -3.92 9.46
C LYS A 8 -0.13 -3.25 8.26
N ILE A 9 -0.21 -3.87 7.08
CA ILE A 9 0.34 -3.32 5.83
C ILE A 9 -0.31 -1.97 5.49
N VAL A 10 -1.63 -1.88 5.59
CA VAL A 10 -2.36 -0.63 5.35
C VAL A 10 -1.90 0.47 6.29
N GLU A 11 -1.80 0.20 7.59
CA GLU A 11 -1.31 1.20 8.55
C GLU A 11 0.14 1.61 8.29
N GLU A 12 1.02 0.67 7.91
CA GLU A 12 2.39 1.00 7.54
C GLU A 12 2.45 1.91 6.31
N ILE A 13 1.70 1.61 5.25
CA ILE A 13 1.65 2.46 4.05
C ILE A 13 1.12 3.85 4.41
N LEU A 14 0.04 3.94 5.18
CA LEU A 14 -0.54 5.21 5.63
C LEU A 14 0.47 6.06 6.41
N GLN A 15 1.20 5.45 7.35
CA GLN A 15 2.19 6.14 8.17
C GLN A 15 3.43 6.57 7.37
N LYS A 16 3.99 5.67 6.55
CA LYS A 16 5.23 5.93 5.81
C LYS A 16 5.04 6.90 4.66
N ARG A 17 3.93 6.78 3.91
CA ARG A 17 3.59 7.68 2.81
C ARG A 17 2.90 8.96 3.29
N ARG A 18 2.53 9.04 4.57
CA ARG A 18 1.79 10.17 5.16
C ARG A 18 0.53 10.51 4.35
N LEU A 19 -0.23 9.48 3.98
CA LEU A 19 -1.40 9.67 3.13
C LEU A 19 -2.49 10.40 3.92
N PRO A 20 -3.10 11.46 3.36
CA PRO A 20 -4.19 12.17 4.02
C PRO A 20 -5.55 11.45 3.87
N TYR A 21 -5.57 10.25 3.31
CA TYR A 21 -6.77 9.48 2.99
C TYR A 21 -6.63 8.01 3.38
N SER A 22 -7.75 7.35 3.63
CA SER A 22 -7.80 5.93 3.90
C SER A 22 -7.57 5.12 2.62
N ILE A 23 -6.90 3.99 2.79
CA ILE A 23 -6.68 2.99 1.74
C ILE A 23 -7.13 1.61 2.22
N GLU A 24 -7.47 0.75 1.28
CA GLU A 24 -7.87 -0.64 1.50
C GLU A 24 -6.96 -1.54 0.65
N LEU A 25 -6.41 -2.58 1.25
CA LEU A 25 -5.57 -3.54 0.52
C LEU A 25 -6.48 -4.43 -0.33
N LEU A 26 -6.22 -4.47 -1.64
CA LEU A 26 -6.96 -5.31 -2.58
C LEU A 26 -6.22 -6.60 -2.88
N ASP A 27 -4.90 -6.52 -3.07
CA ASP A 27 -4.10 -7.65 -3.50
C ASP A 27 -2.63 -7.48 -3.10
N ILE A 28 -1.92 -8.61 -2.92
CA ILE A 28 -0.48 -8.64 -2.61
C ILE A 28 0.20 -9.64 -3.53
N GLU A 29 1.15 -9.15 -4.33
CA GLU A 29 1.98 -9.94 -5.23
C GLU A 29 3.45 -9.82 -4.79
N GLY A 30 3.85 -10.62 -3.80
CA GLY A 30 5.21 -10.58 -3.25
C GLY A 30 5.53 -9.24 -2.58
N ASP A 31 6.37 -8.42 -3.22
CA ASP A 31 6.74 -7.07 -2.78
C ASP A 31 5.80 -5.98 -3.31
N LYS A 32 4.80 -6.34 -4.12
CA LYS A 32 3.83 -5.41 -4.71
C LYS A 32 2.50 -5.48 -3.94
N TYR A 33 1.97 -4.32 -3.59
CA TYR A 33 0.77 -4.13 -2.78
C TYR A 33 -0.20 -3.25 -3.56
N THR A 34 -1.31 -3.84 -3.99
CA THR A 34 -2.36 -3.11 -4.68
C THR A 34 -3.36 -2.62 -3.66
N VAL A 35 -3.50 -1.30 -3.54
CA VAL A 35 -4.45 -0.68 -2.60
C VAL A 35 -5.46 0.18 -3.33
N ARG A 36 -6.65 0.33 -2.75
CA ARG A 36 -7.69 1.23 -3.21
C ARG A 36 -7.84 2.38 -2.24
N ASN A 37 -7.81 3.61 -2.72
CA ASN A 37 -8.14 4.75 -1.87
C ASN A 37 -9.67 4.90 -1.72
N ASN A 38 -10.09 5.67 -0.71
CA ASN A 38 -11.51 5.97 -0.49
C ASN A 38 -12.16 6.81 -1.62
N PHE A 39 -11.37 7.39 -2.52
CA PHE A 39 -11.81 8.09 -3.72
C PHE A 39 -12.15 7.12 -4.88
N GLY A 40 -11.86 5.83 -4.71
CA GLY A 40 -12.12 4.78 -5.69
C GLY A 40 -10.99 4.53 -6.69
N SER A 41 -9.87 5.24 -6.58
CA SER A 41 -8.66 5.00 -7.38
C SER A 41 -7.84 3.86 -6.79
N THR A 42 -7.29 3.03 -7.68
CA THR A 42 -6.35 1.97 -7.33
C THR A 42 -4.92 2.50 -7.47
N VAL A 43 -4.08 2.20 -6.48
CA VAL A 43 -2.69 2.60 -6.41
C VAL A 43 -1.84 1.38 -6.07
N GLU A 44 -0.74 1.20 -6.78
CA GLU A 44 0.18 0.09 -6.58
C GLU A 44 1.43 0.59 -5.85
N TYR A 45 1.72 -0.01 -4.70
CA TYR A 45 2.90 0.26 -3.89
C TYR A 45 3.87 -0.92 -3.94
N PHE A 46 5.14 -0.64 -4.15
CA PHE A 46 6.21 -1.62 -4.06
C PHE A 46 6.96 -1.42 -2.75
N LYS A 47 7.03 -2.46 -1.93
CA LYS A 47 7.85 -2.47 -0.74
C LYS A 47 9.30 -2.71 -1.14
N LYS A 48 10.17 -1.78 -0.76
CA LYS A 48 11.60 -1.91 -0.95
C LYS A 48 12.31 -1.49 0.33
N ASP A 49 13.13 -2.39 0.84
CA ASP A 49 13.73 -2.30 2.18
C ASP A 49 12.63 -2.17 3.25
N ASP A 50 12.42 -0.95 3.74
CA ASP A 50 11.45 -0.62 4.77
C ASP A 50 10.42 0.40 4.27
N ASN A 51 10.49 0.87 3.02
CA ASN A 51 9.60 1.92 2.49
C ASN A 51 8.71 1.40 1.36
N TYR A 52 7.66 2.17 1.09
CA TYR A 52 6.71 1.92 0.01
C TYR A 52 6.91 2.97 -1.09
N TYR A 53 7.06 2.51 -2.32
CA TYR A 53 7.31 3.34 -3.50
C TYR A 53 6.21 3.12 -4.52
N LEU A 54 5.85 4.15 -5.26
CA LEU A 54 5.03 3.98 -6.46
C LEU A 54 5.90 3.45 -7.60
N ASP A 55 5.29 2.76 -8.55
CA ASP A 55 5.95 2.36 -9.81
C ASP A 55 6.71 3.55 -10.44
N THR A 56 6.05 4.71 -10.50
CA THR A 56 6.57 5.96 -11.06
C THR A 56 7.77 6.54 -10.29
N GLU A 57 8.05 6.10 -9.06
CA GLU A 57 9.21 6.53 -8.27
C GLU A 57 10.42 5.60 -8.43
N LEU A 58 10.22 4.44 -9.04
CA LEU A 58 11.27 3.44 -9.27
C LEU A 58 11.92 3.54 -10.66
N ASP A 59 11.38 4.39 -11.54
CA ASP A 59 11.89 4.67 -12.90
C ASP A 59 13.05 5.70 -12.89
#